data_AF-A0A943G7B9-F1
#
_entry.id   AF-A0A943G7B9-F1
#
_cell.length_a   1.000
_cell.length_b   1.000
_cell.length_c   1.000
_cell.angle_alpha   90.00
_cell.angle_beta   90.00
_cell.angle_gamma   90.00
#
_symmetry.space_group_name_H-M   'P 1'
#
loop_
_entity.id
_entity.type
_entity.pdbx_description
1 polymer ?
#
loop_
_entity_poly.entity_id
_entity_poly.type
_entity_poly.pdbx_seq_one_letter_code
_entity_poly.pdbx_strand_id
1 'polypeptide(L)'
;MNEKEKNDSVLSPSEGQVQAPSTESTNAADNDFLRSLSDLRATDLKNGTDTKTPKTKRTPPQVRIRLAASILAVFLVVCALLFLLYRIVAYRKADELYTSLQNEMQQALAGNPLLMSPLSLSPSLSLTDEGEITVDTVATQQDTNTTKKVIMLQLERLQESNSDIFGWIYIPDGETEINYPLLNGSAASNEYYLSHAYDGSYNPTGSIFLDDTCVSNLDANPNSLIWGHNMDFGTPMFHHLSKYANASFWARNRYIFIYTNDYVYRYEVFSAYSAPATTTGISYFSTTDLVDAASRTEFLRLAIENSQIGTQPERMPTADDQILTLCSCVDNGERRFAVHARRMADWELIDGKDNLDDGEE
;
A
#
# COMPACT_ATOMS: atom_id res chain seq x y z
N MET A 1 -39.01 29.01 -47.00
CA MET A 1 -40.29 28.27 -47.13
C MET A 1 -40.36 27.38 -45.89
N ASN A 2 -41.05 27.65 -44.79
CA ASN A 2 -41.94 28.70 -44.25
C ASN A 2 -41.56 28.84 -42.75
N GLU A 3 -41.55 30.01 -42.07
CA GLU A 3 -42.71 30.72 -41.45
C GLU A 3 -43.66 29.78 -40.66
N LYS A 4 -44.19 30.03 -39.46
CA LYS A 4 -44.40 31.20 -38.56
C LYS A 4 -45.08 30.57 -37.29
N GLU A 5 -44.84 30.98 -36.05
CA GLU A 5 -45.64 31.90 -35.20
C GLU A 5 -45.17 31.63 -33.74
N LYS A 6 -45.00 32.54 -32.76
CA LYS A 6 -45.55 33.85 -32.33
C LYS A 6 -46.21 33.66 -30.95
N ASN A 7 -45.70 34.29 -29.89
CA ASN A 7 -46.40 35.35 -29.13
C ASN A 7 -45.75 35.70 -27.78
N ASP A 8 -45.93 36.98 -27.45
CA ASP A 8 -45.38 37.82 -26.40
C ASP A 8 -45.99 37.64 -24.99
N SER A 9 -45.28 38.12 -23.96
CA SER A 9 -45.78 38.93 -22.81
C SER A 9 -44.65 39.07 -21.77
N VAL A 10 -43.97 40.22 -21.64
CA VAL A 10 -44.30 41.39 -20.81
C VAL A 10 -44.87 41.03 -19.43
N LEU A 11 -44.04 41.17 -18.38
CA LEU A 11 -44.46 41.16 -16.98
C LEU A 11 -43.84 42.37 -16.25
N SER A 12 -44.74 43.27 -15.86
CA SER A 12 -44.55 44.50 -15.09
C SER A 12 -44.37 44.21 -13.59
N PRO A 13 -43.80 45.14 -12.79
CA PRO A 13 -43.52 44.93 -11.37
C PRO A 13 -44.78 45.15 -10.50
N SER A 14 -44.93 44.34 -9.44
CA SER A 14 -46.05 44.40 -8.50
C SER A 14 -45.82 45.45 -7.40
N GLU A 15 -46.68 46.46 -7.35
CA GLU A 15 -46.94 47.29 -6.17
C GLU A 15 -47.97 46.60 -5.25
N GLY A 16 -47.76 46.69 -3.93
CA GLY A 16 -48.63 46.11 -2.91
C GLY A 16 -48.52 46.85 -1.59
N GLN A 17 -49.32 47.91 -1.50
CA GLN A 17 -49.75 48.79 -0.39
C GLN A 17 -49.36 48.46 1.06
N VAL A 18 -48.85 49.50 1.75
CA VAL A 18 -48.90 49.66 3.22
C VAL A 18 -50.08 50.57 3.57
N GLN A 19 -51.06 50.04 4.31
CA GLN A 19 -52.14 50.80 4.94
C GLN A 19 -51.66 51.42 6.26
N ALA A 20 -51.97 52.69 6.47
CA ALA A 20 -51.87 53.38 7.75
C ALA A 20 -53.16 53.20 8.56
N PRO A 21 -53.11 52.94 9.87
CA PRO A 21 -54.23 53.16 10.78
C PRO A 21 -54.08 54.48 11.56
N SER A 22 -55.09 55.33 11.36
CA SER A 22 -55.81 56.17 12.34
C SER A 22 -55.07 56.78 13.53
N THR A 23 -55.11 58.11 13.56
CA THR A 23 -54.94 59.00 14.71
C THR A 23 -55.88 58.63 15.87
N GLU A 24 -55.31 58.26 17.02
CA GLU A 24 -55.99 58.28 18.31
C GLU A 24 -55.38 59.40 19.18
N SER A 25 -56.22 60.38 19.48
CA SER A 25 -55.94 61.48 20.39
C SER A 25 -55.88 60.95 21.82
N THR A 26 -54.70 60.99 22.46
CA THR A 26 -54.58 60.86 23.91
C THR A 26 -53.94 62.11 24.51
N ASN A 27 -54.67 62.69 25.46
CA ASN A 27 -54.40 63.96 26.12
C ASN A 27 -53.00 63.99 26.77
N ALA A 28 -52.28 65.10 26.61
CA ALA A 28 -50.95 65.34 27.19
C ALA A 28 -50.90 65.37 28.74
N ALA A 29 -52.03 65.09 29.42
CA ALA A 29 -52.15 65.07 30.88
C ALA A 29 -51.94 63.69 31.52
N ASP A 30 -51.87 62.60 30.72
CA ASP A 30 -51.77 61.21 31.21
C ASP A 30 -50.44 60.52 30.87
N ASN A 31 -49.44 61.28 30.41
CA ASN A 31 -48.13 60.70 30.09
C ASN A 31 -47.22 60.75 31.33
N ASP A 32 -47.13 59.63 32.05
CA ASP A 32 -46.32 59.48 33.28
C ASP A 32 -44.86 59.91 33.10
N PHE A 33 -44.31 59.75 31.90
CA PHE A 33 -42.96 60.21 31.57
C PHE A 33 -42.83 61.75 31.67
N LEU A 34 -43.83 62.50 31.21
CA LEU A 34 -43.83 63.96 31.24
C LEU A 34 -44.06 64.52 32.64
N ARG A 35 -44.79 63.79 33.50
CA ARG A 35 -44.89 64.09 34.95
C ARG A 35 -43.56 63.90 35.67
N SER A 36 -42.87 62.80 35.38
CA SER A 36 -41.53 62.52 35.94
C SER A 36 -40.51 63.62 35.60
N LEU A 37 -40.64 64.25 34.43
CA LEU A 37 -39.78 65.37 34.02
C LEU A 37 -40.11 66.70 34.71
N SER A 38 -41.34 66.89 35.18
CA SER A 38 -41.73 68.13 35.89
C SER A 38 -41.25 68.19 37.35
N ASP A 39 -40.88 67.05 37.94
CA ASP A 39 -40.38 66.97 39.32
C ASP A 39 -38.84 67.01 39.42
N LEU A 40 -38.13 67.07 38.28
CA LEU A 40 -36.66 67.19 38.25
C LEU A 40 -36.21 68.57 38.73
N ARG A 41 -35.55 68.63 39.88
CA ARG A 41 -34.90 69.85 40.37
C ARG A 41 -33.45 69.90 39.89
N ALA A 42 -32.92 71.10 39.65
CA ALA A 42 -31.52 71.30 39.24
C ALA A 42 -30.48 70.73 40.23
N THR A 43 -30.90 70.41 41.46
CA THR A 43 -30.10 69.73 42.47
C THR A 43 -29.92 68.24 42.22
N ASP A 44 -30.82 67.59 41.48
CA ASP A 44 -30.77 66.15 41.16
C ASP A 44 -29.73 65.83 40.08
N LEU A 45 -29.32 66.86 39.31
CA LEU A 45 -28.22 66.78 38.35
C LEU A 45 -26.82 66.85 38.98
N LYS A 46 -26.70 67.12 40.29
CA LYS A 46 -25.41 67.45 40.92
C LYS A 46 -24.69 66.32 41.65
N ASN A 47 -25.23 65.10 41.66
CA ASN A 47 -24.59 63.94 42.31
C ASN A 47 -24.32 62.77 41.35
N GLY A 48 -23.82 63.06 40.14
CA GLY A 48 -23.10 62.08 39.36
C GLY A 48 -21.68 61.92 39.90
N THR A 49 -21.48 61.12 40.94
CA THR A 49 -20.13 60.66 41.30
C THR A 49 -19.52 59.93 40.10
N ASP A 50 -18.38 60.41 39.63
CA ASP A 50 -17.51 59.75 38.64
C ASP A 50 -17.19 58.31 39.10
N THR A 51 -18.05 57.36 38.79
CA THR A 51 -17.70 55.96 38.80
C THR A 51 -16.83 55.74 37.57
N LYS A 52 -15.52 55.93 37.73
CA LYS A 52 -14.53 55.46 36.76
C LYS A 52 -14.68 53.95 36.62
N THR A 53 -15.50 53.49 35.68
CA THR A 53 -15.45 52.11 35.20
C THR A 53 -14.00 51.81 34.82
N PRO A 54 -13.41 50.70 35.29
CA PRO A 54 -12.02 50.40 34.99
C PRO A 54 -11.87 50.26 33.47
N LYS A 55 -11.15 51.19 32.84
CA LYS A 55 -10.82 51.12 31.41
C LYS A 55 -9.92 49.89 31.22
N THR A 56 -10.51 48.74 30.88
CA THR A 56 -9.75 47.59 30.39
C THR A 56 -8.96 48.04 29.17
N LYS A 57 -7.63 48.11 29.27
CA LYS A 57 -6.75 48.44 28.15
C LYS A 57 -6.95 47.37 27.07
N ARG A 58 -7.81 47.64 26.08
CA ARG A 58 -8.00 46.75 24.93
C ARG A 58 -6.70 46.76 24.12
N THR A 59 -6.05 45.60 24.04
CA THR A 59 -4.85 45.41 23.20
C THR A 59 -5.16 45.81 21.75
N PRO A 60 -4.25 46.51 21.05
CA PRO A 60 -4.48 46.95 19.68
C PRO A 60 -4.84 45.76 18.77
N PRO A 61 -5.75 45.93 17.80
CA PRO A 61 -6.17 44.85 16.90
C PRO A 61 -4.98 44.21 16.16
N GLN A 62 -3.98 45.00 15.78
CA GLN A 62 -2.75 44.49 15.14
C GLN A 62 -1.95 43.55 16.06
N VAL A 63 -1.91 43.82 17.37
CA VAL A 63 -1.22 42.96 18.35
C VAL A 63 -1.97 41.64 18.55
N ARG A 64 -3.32 41.70 18.57
CA ARG A 64 -4.17 40.49 18.65
C ARG A 64 -4.01 39.60 17.41
N ILE A 65 -3.97 40.21 16.22
CA ILE A 65 -3.77 39.48 14.96
C ILE A 65 -2.38 38.83 14.95
N ARG A 66 -1.33 39.54 15.35
CA ARG A 66 0.03 38.97 15.43
C ARG A 66 0.11 37.83 16.45
N LEU A 67 -0.50 37.99 17.63
CA LEU A 67 -0.55 36.94 18.65
C LEU A 67 -1.30 35.70 18.15
N ALA A 68 -2.47 35.89 17.51
CA ALA A 68 -3.25 34.80 16.93
C ALA A 68 -2.48 34.09 15.81
N ALA A 69 -1.79 34.84 14.94
CA ALA A 69 -0.94 34.27 13.90
C ALA A 69 0.24 33.48 14.48
N SER A 70 0.87 33.96 15.55
CA SER A 70 1.93 33.23 16.26
C SER A 70 1.41 31.94 16.91
N ILE A 71 0.23 31.96 17.54
CA ILE A 71 -0.38 30.76 18.11
C ILE A 71 -0.73 29.74 17.02
N LEU A 72 -1.30 30.20 15.89
CA LEU A 72 -1.60 29.34 14.75
C LEU A 72 -0.31 28.72 14.17
N ALA A 73 0.76 29.50 14.03
CA ALA A 73 2.04 28.99 13.55
C ALA A 73 2.62 27.92 14.48
N VAL A 74 2.58 28.14 15.80
CA VAL A 74 3.02 27.12 16.78
C VAL A 74 2.14 25.87 16.71
N PHE A 75 0.83 26.03 16.58
CA PHE A 75 -0.10 24.91 16.42
C PHE A 75 0.23 24.07 15.17
N LEU A 76 0.45 24.72 14.03
CA LEU A 76 0.83 24.03 12.79
C LEU A 76 2.16 23.28 12.93
N VAL A 77 3.15 23.87 13.61
CA VAL A 77 4.42 23.19 13.90
C VAL A 77 4.22 21.99 14.80
N VAL A 78 3.41 22.09 15.85
CA VAL A 78 3.10 20.96 16.75
C VAL A 78 2.37 19.85 15.97
N CYS A 79 1.39 20.17 15.14
CA CYS A 79 0.71 19.21 14.28
C CYS A 79 1.69 18.52 13.32
N ALA A 80 2.61 19.28 12.70
CA ALA A 80 3.63 18.71 11.81
C ALA A 80 4.59 17.77 12.55
N LEU A 81 5.00 18.12 13.77
CA LEU A 81 5.86 17.27 14.61
C LEU A 81 5.13 15.99 15.05
N LEU A 82 3.86 16.08 15.44
CA LEU A 82 3.04 14.91 15.78
C LEU A 82 2.84 14.00 14.57
N PHE A 83 2.61 14.57 13.39
CA PHE A 83 2.51 13.82 12.14
C PHE A 83 3.82 13.11 11.78
N LEU A 84 4.96 13.81 11.92
CA LEU A 84 6.28 13.22 11.72
C LEU A 84 6.53 12.06 12.70
N LEU A 85 6.20 12.24 13.98
CA LEU A 85 6.35 11.21 15.00
C LEU A 85 5.45 10.00 14.70
N TYR A 86 4.20 10.23 14.29
CA TYR A 86 3.29 9.18 13.84
C TYR A 86 3.90 8.36 12.69
N ARG A 87 4.45 9.04 11.67
CA ARG A 87 5.13 8.37 10.55
C ARG A 87 6.32 7.55 11.01
N ILE A 88 7.21 8.10 11.85
CA ILE A 88 8.37 7.37 12.38
C ILE A 88 7.93 6.10 13.12
N VAL A 89 6.89 6.19 13.96
CA VAL A 89 6.35 5.02 14.65
C VAL A 89 5.78 4.00 13.67
N ALA A 90 5.03 4.44 12.66
CA ALA A 90 4.50 3.55 11.62
C ALA A 90 5.62 2.82 10.85
N TYR A 91 6.70 3.50 10.48
CA TYR A 91 7.87 2.89 9.83
C TYR A 91 8.59 1.88 10.74
N ARG A 92 8.69 2.14 12.04
CA ARG A 92 9.32 1.18 12.96
C ARG A 92 8.48 -0.08 13.14
N LYS A 93 7.16 0.08 13.28
CA LYS A 93 6.24 -1.07 13.35
C LYS A 93 6.27 -1.90 12.08
N ALA A 94 6.39 -1.23 10.93
CA ALA A 94 6.54 -1.87 9.64
C ALA A 94 7.75 -2.81 9.58
N ASP A 95 8.90 -2.27 9.96
CA ASP A 95 10.16 -2.99 9.97
C ASP A 95 10.13 -4.18 10.93
N GLU A 96 9.57 -3.99 12.13
CA GLU A 96 9.39 -5.04 13.14
C GLU A 96 8.48 -6.18 12.64
N LEU A 97 7.39 -5.86 11.95
CA LEU A 97 6.41 -6.85 11.48
C LEU A 97 7.00 -7.81 10.42
N TYR A 98 7.74 -7.28 9.44
CA TYR A 98 8.35 -8.14 8.41
C TYR A 98 9.63 -8.81 8.92
N THR A 99 10.44 -8.12 9.72
CA THR A 99 11.65 -8.70 10.32
C THR A 99 11.30 -9.86 11.25
N SER A 100 10.24 -9.73 12.06
CA SER A 100 9.79 -10.82 12.92
C SER A 100 9.31 -12.03 12.11
N LEU A 101 8.55 -11.81 11.03
CA LEU A 101 8.12 -12.86 10.12
C LEU A 101 9.32 -13.59 9.48
N GLN A 102 10.31 -12.85 8.97
CA GLN A 102 11.53 -13.42 8.39
C GLN A 102 12.35 -14.21 9.43
N ASN A 103 12.45 -13.71 10.66
CA ASN A 103 13.12 -14.41 11.75
C ASN A 103 12.39 -15.70 12.14
N GLU A 104 11.06 -15.70 12.21
CA GLU A 104 10.26 -16.91 12.44
C GLU A 104 10.56 -17.96 11.37
N MET A 105 10.57 -17.56 10.10
CA MET A 105 10.91 -18.46 9.00
C MET A 105 12.34 -19.00 9.11
N GLN A 106 13.31 -18.14 9.42
CA GLN A 106 14.70 -18.58 9.51
C GLN A 106 14.94 -19.55 10.68
N GLN A 107 14.26 -19.33 11.81
CA GLN A 107 14.30 -20.27 12.94
C GLN A 107 13.61 -21.59 12.63
N ALA A 108 12.50 -21.55 11.90
CA ALA A 108 11.78 -22.71 11.43
C ALA A 108 12.64 -23.58 10.49
N LEU A 109 13.34 -22.93 9.56
CA LEU A 109 14.29 -23.59 8.64
C LEU A 109 15.51 -24.17 9.37
N ALA A 110 15.93 -23.56 10.48
CA ALA A 110 17.06 -24.03 11.30
C ALA A 110 16.74 -25.23 12.21
N GLY A 111 15.55 -25.84 12.12
CA GLY A 111 15.24 -27.10 12.80
C GLY A 111 14.70 -26.97 14.23
N ASN A 112 14.09 -25.85 14.59
CA ASN A 112 13.31 -25.68 15.83
C ASN A 112 11.78 -25.73 15.56
N PRO A 113 11.17 -26.91 15.41
CA PRO A 113 9.75 -27.06 15.05
C PRO A 113 8.75 -26.66 16.16
N LEU A 114 9.21 -26.33 17.37
CA LEU A 114 8.32 -26.05 18.51
C LEU A 114 7.72 -24.64 18.55
N LEU A 115 8.08 -23.74 17.62
CA LEU A 115 7.48 -22.40 17.52
C LEU A 115 6.31 -22.32 16.53
N MET A 116 6.01 -23.41 15.81
CA MET A 116 5.00 -23.45 14.73
C MET A 116 3.86 -24.45 15.00
N SER A 117 3.67 -24.91 16.24
CA SER A 117 2.49 -25.76 16.52
C SER A 117 1.21 -24.92 16.49
N PRO A 118 0.15 -25.38 15.79
CA PRO A 118 -1.18 -24.84 15.98
C PRO A 118 -1.60 -25.07 17.44
N LEU A 119 -2.38 -24.14 17.99
CA LEU A 119 -2.86 -24.19 19.35
C LEU A 119 -3.93 -25.29 19.53
N SER A 120 -3.63 -26.56 19.26
CA SER A 120 -4.48 -27.71 19.64
C SER A 120 -3.83 -29.04 19.21
N LEU A 121 -3.17 -29.71 20.16
CA LEU A 121 -3.28 -31.15 20.50
C LEU A 121 -1.96 -31.65 21.12
N SER A 122 -2.11 -32.36 22.25
CA SER A 122 -1.08 -32.75 23.19
C SER A 122 0.02 -33.65 22.59
N PRO A 123 1.29 -33.53 23.04
CA PRO A 123 2.36 -34.37 22.53
C PRO A 123 2.35 -35.74 23.24
N SER A 124 2.28 -36.83 22.48
CA SER A 124 2.84 -38.10 22.94
C SER A 124 4.28 -38.20 22.43
N LEU A 125 5.24 -38.01 23.35
CA LEU A 125 6.65 -38.27 23.11
C LEU A 125 6.90 -39.76 22.86
N SER A 126 7.73 -40.06 21.85
CA SER A 126 8.58 -41.24 21.85
C SER A 126 9.98 -40.84 21.41
N LEU A 127 10.93 -40.98 22.32
CA LEU A 127 12.37 -40.84 22.11
C LEU A 127 12.91 -42.14 21.53
N THR A 128 13.81 -42.06 20.55
CA THR A 128 14.84 -43.08 20.38
C THR A 128 16.21 -42.43 20.34
N ASP A 129 17.08 -43.13 21.06
CA ASP A 129 18.47 -42.89 21.37
C ASP A 129 19.38 -43.14 20.15
N GLU A 130 20.66 -42.87 20.33
CA GLU A 130 21.80 -43.06 19.40
C GLU A 130 22.20 -41.78 18.65
N GLY A 131 23.05 -41.00 19.33
CA GLY A 131 23.87 -39.99 18.70
C GLY A 131 25.07 -40.59 17.99
N GLU A 132 25.26 -40.20 16.73
CA GLU A 132 26.58 -40.10 16.09
C GLU A 132 26.52 -39.05 15.00
N ILE A 133 27.35 -38.00 15.11
CA ILE A 133 27.48 -36.94 14.11
C ILE A 133 28.63 -37.34 13.18
N THR A 134 28.28 -37.73 11.95
CA THR A 134 29.21 -37.75 10.81
C THR A 134 28.78 -36.67 9.83
N VAL A 135 29.62 -35.64 9.68
CA VAL A 135 29.46 -34.58 8.67
C VAL A 135 29.91 -35.15 7.33
N ASP A 136 28.97 -35.61 6.52
CA ASP A 136 29.19 -35.86 5.09
C ASP A 136 28.21 -35.01 4.27
N THR A 137 28.78 -34.30 3.32
CA THR A 137 28.16 -33.34 2.41
C THR A 137 27.08 -34.02 1.54
N VAL A 138 25.84 -34.01 2.03
CA VAL A 138 24.62 -34.34 1.27
C VAL A 138 23.56 -33.26 1.53
N ALA A 139 23.87 -32.01 1.19
CA ALA A 139 22.92 -30.90 1.23
C ALA A 139 22.40 -30.66 -0.18
N THR A 140 21.32 -31.32 -0.59
CA THR A 140 20.56 -30.88 -1.78
C THR A 140 19.12 -31.37 -1.92
N GLN A 141 18.64 -32.34 -1.12
CA GLN A 141 17.22 -32.74 -1.17
C GLN A 141 16.45 -32.69 0.15
N GLN A 142 17.16 -32.74 1.29
CA GLN A 142 16.52 -32.62 2.60
C GLN A 142 16.15 -31.15 2.93
N ASP A 143 16.84 -30.19 2.30
CA ASP A 143 16.71 -28.75 2.54
C ASP A 143 15.53 -28.12 1.78
N THR A 144 15.29 -28.53 0.54
CA THR A 144 14.18 -28.02 -0.30
C THR A 144 12.81 -28.46 0.23
N ASN A 145 12.67 -29.72 0.62
CA ASN A 145 11.41 -30.24 1.18
C ASN A 145 11.09 -29.58 2.54
N THR A 146 12.11 -29.41 3.39
CA THR A 146 11.96 -28.67 4.66
C THR A 146 11.54 -27.23 4.41
N THR A 147 12.19 -26.56 3.46
CA THR A 147 11.87 -25.18 3.08
C THR A 147 10.44 -25.04 2.58
N LYS A 148 10.00 -25.92 1.67
CA LYS A 148 8.61 -25.96 1.22
C LYS A 148 7.66 -26.12 2.42
N LYS A 149 7.89 -27.13 3.27
CA LYS A 149 7.01 -27.42 4.39
C LYS A 149 6.86 -26.22 5.34
N VAL A 150 7.97 -25.55 5.67
CA VAL A 150 7.96 -24.36 6.51
C VAL A 150 7.15 -23.23 5.87
N ILE A 151 7.39 -22.95 4.58
CA ILE A 151 6.67 -21.91 3.85
C ILE A 151 5.17 -22.21 3.81
N MET A 152 4.79 -23.45 3.51
CA MET A 152 3.37 -23.86 3.41
C MET A 152 2.65 -23.74 4.76
N LEU A 153 3.28 -24.16 5.86
CA LEU A 153 2.70 -24.01 7.21
C LEU A 153 2.51 -22.53 7.58
N GLN A 154 3.49 -21.68 7.26
CA GLN A 154 3.38 -20.26 7.54
C GLN A 154 2.33 -19.60 6.63
N LEU A 155 2.22 -20.02 5.38
CA LEU A 155 1.20 -19.55 4.45
C LEU A 155 -0.21 -19.85 4.99
N GLU A 156 -0.46 -21.09 5.41
CA GLU A 156 -1.73 -21.51 6.01
C GLU A 156 -2.07 -20.66 7.26
N ARG A 157 -1.11 -20.48 8.17
CA ARG A 157 -1.29 -19.64 9.37
C ARG A 157 -1.63 -18.20 9.02
N LEU A 158 -0.96 -17.59 8.05
CA LEU A 158 -1.21 -16.20 7.68
C LEU A 158 -2.58 -16.04 6.99
N GLN A 159 -3.01 -17.03 6.21
CA GLN A 159 -4.32 -17.05 5.57
C GLN A 159 -5.49 -17.02 6.56
N GLU A 160 -5.31 -17.56 7.77
CA GLU A 160 -6.31 -17.43 8.85
C GLU A 160 -6.53 -15.97 9.28
N SER A 161 -5.49 -15.14 9.17
CA SER A 161 -5.53 -13.73 9.57
C SER A 161 -5.94 -12.79 8.43
N ASN A 162 -5.60 -13.13 7.20
CA ASN A 162 -5.94 -12.35 6.02
C ASN A 162 -6.15 -13.26 4.80
N SER A 163 -7.41 -13.33 4.35
CA SER A 163 -7.83 -14.13 3.18
C SER A 163 -7.26 -13.65 1.85
N ASP A 164 -6.73 -12.43 1.79
CA ASP A 164 -6.13 -11.88 0.57
C ASP A 164 -4.75 -12.47 0.30
N ILE A 165 -4.13 -13.15 1.28
CA ILE A 165 -2.87 -13.87 1.10
C ILE A 165 -3.15 -15.17 0.33
N PHE A 166 -2.60 -15.32 -0.87
CA PHE A 166 -2.80 -16.53 -1.69
C PHE A 166 -1.52 -17.31 -1.95
N GLY A 167 -0.36 -16.73 -1.64
CA GLY A 167 0.91 -17.40 -1.85
C GLY A 167 2.07 -16.74 -1.13
N TRP A 168 3.27 -17.15 -1.52
CA TRP A 168 4.53 -16.71 -0.93
C TRP A 168 5.61 -16.60 -1.99
N ILE A 169 6.32 -15.47 -2.03
CA ILE A 169 7.46 -15.27 -2.95
C ILE A 169 8.78 -15.47 -2.22
N TYR A 170 9.69 -16.23 -2.83
CA TYR A 170 10.99 -16.56 -2.26
C TYR A 170 12.10 -16.59 -3.31
N ILE A 171 13.24 -15.95 -3.00
CA ILE A 171 14.47 -16.02 -3.78
C ILE A 171 15.60 -16.55 -2.89
N PRO A 172 16.09 -17.79 -3.11
CA PRO A 172 17.08 -18.44 -2.25
C PRO A 172 18.51 -18.02 -2.58
N ASP A 173 18.81 -16.72 -2.49
CA ASP A 173 20.16 -16.20 -2.79
C ASP A 173 20.93 -15.71 -1.56
N GLY A 174 20.24 -15.46 -0.44
CA GLY A 174 20.83 -14.85 0.76
C GLY A 174 21.30 -13.40 0.57
N GLU A 175 20.99 -12.78 -0.57
CA GLU A 175 21.42 -11.42 -0.95
C GLU A 175 20.23 -10.48 -1.18
N THR A 176 19.09 -10.94 -1.68
CA THR A 176 17.93 -10.09 -1.97
C THR A 176 16.96 -9.96 -0.81
N GLU A 177 17.02 -10.85 0.18
CA GLU A 177 16.07 -10.89 1.30
C GLU A 177 14.60 -10.95 0.84
N ILE A 178 14.35 -11.38 -0.41
CA ILE A 178 13.00 -11.52 -0.96
C ILE A 178 12.43 -12.84 -0.44
N ASN A 179 11.63 -12.71 0.61
CA ASN A 179 10.97 -13.81 1.31
C ASN A 179 9.71 -13.25 1.99
N TYR A 180 8.60 -13.16 1.25
CA TYR A 180 7.42 -12.41 1.68
C TYR A 180 6.10 -13.12 1.31
N PRO A 181 5.03 -12.93 2.10
CA PRO A 181 3.69 -13.33 1.69
C PRO A 181 3.24 -12.52 0.47
N LEU A 182 2.50 -13.18 -0.41
CA LEU A 182 1.96 -12.62 -1.64
C LEU A 182 0.45 -12.45 -1.52
N LEU A 183 0.00 -11.20 -1.64
CA LEU A 183 -1.39 -10.83 -1.52
C LEU A 183 -2.03 -10.63 -2.87
N ASN A 184 -3.32 -10.91 -2.98
CA ASN A 184 -4.11 -10.54 -4.14
C ASN A 184 -4.37 -9.03 -4.08
N GLY A 185 -4.05 -8.30 -5.14
CA GLY A 185 -4.44 -6.90 -5.26
C GLY A 185 -5.95 -6.80 -5.12
N SER A 186 -6.42 -5.98 -4.18
CA SER A 186 -7.85 -5.85 -3.93
C SER A 186 -8.59 -5.57 -5.25
N ALA A 187 -9.68 -6.29 -5.51
CA ALA A 187 -10.47 -6.20 -6.75
C ALA A 187 -11.07 -4.81 -7.05
N ALA A 188 -10.82 -3.81 -6.20
CA ALA A 188 -11.26 -2.43 -6.36
C ALA A 188 -10.15 -1.47 -6.84
N SER A 189 -8.86 -1.77 -6.60
CA SER A 189 -7.68 -1.07 -7.15
C SER A 189 -6.37 -1.59 -6.54
N ASN A 190 -5.29 -1.52 -7.30
CA ASN A 190 -3.89 -1.71 -6.88
C ASN A 190 -3.37 -0.76 -5.75
N GLU A 191 -4.23 -0.02 -5.05
CA GLU A 191 -3.81 1.03 -4.12
C GLU A 191 -3.72 0.58 -2.66
N TYR A 192 -4.55 -0.39 -2.25
CA TYR A 192 -4.67 -0.74 -0.83
C TYR A 192 -3.35 -1.22 -0.22
N TYR A 193 -2.70 -2.20 -0.87
CA TYR A 193 -1.44 -2.79 -0.39
C TYR A 193 -0.20 -1.94 -0.67
N LEU A 194 -0.33 -0.75 -1.28
CA LEU A 194 0.73 0.24 -1.29
C LEU A 194 0.97 0.86 0.10
N SER A 195 -0.01 0.79 1.01
CA SER A 195 0.10 1.42 2.34
C SER A 195 -0.41 0.55 3.48
N HIS A 196 -0.58 -0.75 3.23
CA HIS A 196 -0.99 -1.74 4.22
C HIS A 196 -0.08 -2.96 4.18
N ALA A 197 0.19 -3.53 5.35
CA ALA A 197 0.94 -4.77 5.49
C ALA A 197 0.05 -6.00 5.23
N TYR A 198 0.66 -7.18 5.29
CA TYR A 198 -0.03 -8.44 5.07
C TYR A 198 -1.13 -8.73 6.11
N ASP A 199 -1.06 -8.13 7.30
CA ASP A 199 -2.07 -8.24 8.36
C ASP A 199 -3.19 -7.17 8.25
N GLY A 200 -3.17 -6.37 7.18
CA GLY A 200 -4.12 -5.28 6.94
C GLY A 200 -3.87 -4.01 7.76
N SER A 201 -2.83 -3.96 8.59
CA SER A 201 -2.47 -2.75 9.34
C SER A 201 -1.85 -1.69 8.43
N TYR A 202 -2.04 -0.40 8.76
CA TYR A 202 -1.40 0.69 8.04
C TYR A 202 0.12 0.56 8.15
N ASN A 203 0.77 0.47 6.99
CA ASN A 203 2.20 0.29 6.89
C ASN A 203 2.75 1.05 5.67
N PRO A 204 3.65 2.04 5.86
CA PRO A 204 4.22 2.80 4.75
C PRO A 204 5.19 2.01 3.86
N THR A 205 5.66 0.82 4.26
CA THR A 205 6.43 -0.11 3.40
C THR A 205 5.52 -0.95 2.51
N GLY A 206 4.21 -0.88 2.70
CA GLY A 206 3.21 -1.68 1.98
C GLY A 206 3.44 -3.18 2.08
N SER A 207 2.94 -3.91 1.09
CA SER A 207 3.11 -5.35 0.94
C SER A 207 3.60 -5.73 -0.46
N ILE A 208 3.88 -7.03 -0.65
CA ILE A 208 4.06 -7.63 -1.97
C ILE A 208 2.70 -8.15 -2.45
N PHE A 209 2.24 -7.68 -3.61
CA PHE A 209 0.89 -8.00 -4.07
C PHE A 209 0.81 -8.17 -5.59
N LEU A 210 -0.11 -9.03 -6.01
CA LEU A 210 -0.46 -9.29 -7.39
C LEU A 210 -1.29 -8.13 -7.96
N ASP A 211 -1.03 -7.76 -9.21
CA ASP A 211 -1.76 -6.73 -9.95
C ASP A 211 -3.25 -7.08 -10.12
N ASP A 212 -4.12 -6.08 -10.05
CA ASP A 212 -5.58 -6.21 -10.18
C ASP A 212 -6.06 -6.74 -11.55
N THR A 213 -5.20 -6.73 -12.58
CA THR A 213 -5.48 -7.35 -13.88
C THR A 213 -5.15 -8.84 -13.92
N CYS A 214 -4.53 -9.37 -12.87
CA CYS A 214 -4.19 -10.79 -12.73
C CYS A 214 -5.16 -11.49 -11.76
N VAL A 215 -5.18 -12.82 -11.80
CA VAL A 215 -5.92 -13.64 -10.83
C VAL A 215 -4.98 -14.52 -10.01
N SER A 216 -5.37 -14.87 -8.78
CA SER A 216 -4.55 -15.69 -7.87
C SER A 216 -4.23 -17.09 -8.42
N ASN A 217 -5.07 -17.61 -9.32
CA ASN A 217 -4.72 -18.76 -10.14
C ASN A 217 -3.70 -18.36 -11.22
N LEU A 218 -2.41 -18.49 -10.91
CA LEU A 218 -1.32 -17.99 -11.75
C LEU A 218 -1.27 -18.64 -13.15
N ASP A 219 -1.84 -19.84 -13.33
CA ASP A 219 -1.95 -20.49 -14.64
C ASP A 219 -2.81 -19.72 -15.63
N ALA A 220 -3.78 -18.94 -15.15
CA ALA A 220 -4.67 -18.16 -15.99
C ALA A 220 -4.03 -16.83 -16.46
N ASN A 221 -2.87 -16.45 -15.90
CA ASN A 221 -2.21 -15.21 -16.25
C ASN A 221 -1.12 -15.45 -17.30
N PRO A 222 -1.17 -14.81 -18.50
CA PRO A 222 -0.05 -14.82 -19.43
C PRO A 222 1.19 -14.13 -18.82
N ASN A 223 0.97 -13.10 -17.99
CA ASN A 223 2.00 -12.47 -17.16
C ASN A 223 1.47 -12.22 -15.75
N SER A 224 2.00 -12.92 -14.76
CA SER A 224 1.72 -12.61 -13.36
C SER A 224 2.53 -11.37 -12.95
N LEU A 225 1.88 -10.22 -12.83
CA LEU A 225 2.54 -8.96 -12.45
C LEU A 225 2.44 -8.77 -10.94
N ILE A 226 3.60 -8.67 -10.27
CA ILE A 226 3.70 -8.50 -8.82
C ILE A 226 4.40 -7.19 -8.50
N TRP A 227 3.77 -6.41 -7.64
CA TRP A 227 4.25 -5.13 -7.15
C TRP A 227 4.89 -5.24 -5.78
N GLY A 228 5.91 -4.42 -5.55
CA GLY A 228 6.50 -4.21 -4.24
C GLY A 228 7.20 -2.86 -4.15
N HIS A 229 7.26 -2.31 -2.94
CA HIS A 229 8.00 -1.06 -2.72
C HIS A 229 9.50 -1.28 -2.86
N ASN A 230 10.19 -0.18 -3.14
CA ASN A 230 11.64 -0.11 -3.09
C ASN A 230 12.03 0.71 -1.86
N MET A 231 12.47 0.01 -0.81
CA MET A 231 12.75 0.59 0.48
C MET A 231 14.27 0.64 0.73
N ASP A 232 14.83 1.85 0.81
CA ASP A 232 16.24 2.06 1.16
C ASP A 232 16.54 1.90 2.66
N PHE A 233 15.49 1.93 3.50
CA PHE A 233 15.60 1.86 4.96
C PHE A 233 14.55 0.92 5.54
N GLY A 234 14.98 0.11 6.51
CA GLY A 234 14.17 -0.95 7.11
C GLY A 234 14.09 -2.17 6.20
N THR A 235 12.97 -2.88 6.24
CA THR A 235 12.69 -4.04 5.41
C THR A 235 12.74 -3.66 3.92
N PRO A 236 13.62 -4.28 3.11
CA PRO A 236 13.94 -3.80 1.76
C PRO A 236 12.81 -4.02 0.74
N MET A 237 11.89 -4.95 1.00
CA MET A 237 10.83 -5.35 0.06
C MET A 237 11.42 -5.74 -1.30
N PHE A 238 11.16 -4.99 -2.37
CA PHE A 238 11.71 -5.20 -3.72
C PHE A 238 12.89 -4.28 -4.07
N HIS A 239 13.51 -3.62 -3.09
CA HIS A 239 14.72 -2.79 -3.30
C HIS A 239 15.83 -3.56 -4.06
N HIS A 240 16.05 -4.81 -3.66
CA HIS A 240 17.11 -5.65 -4.20
C HIS A 240 16.86 -6.21 -5.60
N LEU A 241 15.69 -6.00 -6.22
CA LEU A 241 15.47 -6.38 -7.62
C LEU A 241 16.52 -5.75 -8.55
N SER A 242 16.96 -4.53 -8.23
CA SER A 242 18.00 -3.81 -8.98
C SER A 242 19.34 -4.57 -9.07
N LYS A 243 19.62 -5.51 -8.15
CA LYS A 243 20.82 -6.37 -8.21
C LYS A 243 20.83 -7.25 -9.46
N TYR A 244 19.67 -7.59 -10.01
CA TYR A 244 19.56 -8.33 -11.27
C TYR A 244 20.17 -7.59 -12.46
N ALA A 245 20.34 -6.25 -12.42
CA ALA A 245 21.08 -5.55 -13.47
C ALA A 245 22.54 -5.99 -13.60
N ASN A 246 23.10 -6.64 -12.57
CA ASN A 246 24.45 -7.19 -12.61
C ASN A 246 24.43 -8.64 -13.14
N ALA A 247 25.05 -8.86 -14.30
CA ALA A 247 25.11 -10.17 -14.93
C ALA A 247 25.74 -11.28 -14.05
N SER A 248 26.69 -10.96 -13.17
CA SER A 248 27.30 -11.93 -12.25
C SER A 248 26.39 -12.29 -11.08
N PHE A 249 25.57 -11.34 -10.62
CA PHE A 249 24.51 -11.63 -9.66
C PHE A 249 23.45 -12.51 -10.31
N TRP A 250 22.94 -12.10 -11.47
CA TRP A 250 21.95 -12.86 -12.21
C TRP A 250 22.41 -14.29 -12.49
N ALA A 251 23.65 -14.50 -12.98
CA ALA A 251 24.16 -15.84 -13.31
C ALA A 251 24.13 -16.82 -12.13
N ARG A 252 24.29 -16.32 -10.89
CA ARG A 252 24.23 -17.11 -9.65
C ARG A 252 22.81 -17.26 -9.11
N ASN A 253 21.94 -16.27 -9.33
CA ASN A 253 20.65 -16.13 -8.66
C ASN A 253 19.48 -16.10 -9.66
N ARG A 254 19.37 -17.11 -10.53
CA ARG A 254 18.44 -17.10 -11.68
C ARG A 254 16.99 -17.44 -11.34
N TYR A 255 16.73 -18.05 -10.20
CA TYR A 255 15.43 -18.65 -9.92
C TYR A 255 14.62 -17.88 -8.88
N ILE A 256 13.33 -17.75 -9.15
CA ILE A 256 12.34 -17.16 -8.26
C ILE A 256 11.27 -18.23 -8.02
N PHE A 257 10.83 -18.37 -6.77
CA PHE A 257 9.83 -19.35 -6.37
C PHE A 257 8.56 -18.65 -5.89
N ILE A 258 7.41 -19.13 -6.34
CA ILE A 258 6.11 -18.77 -5.78
C ILE A 258 5.45 -20.03 -5.24
N TYR A 259 5.19 -20.05 -3.94
CA TYR A 259 4.45 -21.11 -3.27
C TYR A 259 2.99 -20.69 -3.18
N THR A 260 2.08 -21.55 -3.60
CA THR A 260 0.64 -21.47 -3.31
C THR A 260 0.22 -22.71 -2.53
N ASN A 261 -1.04 -22.77 -2.11
CA ASN A 261 -1.57 -23.95 -1.41
C ASN A 261 -1.48 -25.23 -2.24
N ASP A 262 -1.49 -25.09 -3.57
CA ASP A 262 -1.56 -26.21 -4.50
C ASP A 262 -0.20 -26.50 -5.17
N TYR A 263 0.60 -25.47 -5.48
CA TYR A 263 1.78 -25.61 -6.34
C TYR A 263 2.98 -24.80 -5.87
N VAL A 264 4.17 -25.24 -6.26
CA VAL A 264 5.41 -24.47 -6.17
C VAL A 264 5.87 -24.14 -7.58
N TYR A 265 5.68 -22.89 -7.98
CA TYR A 265 6.09 -22.41 -9.29
C TYR A 265 7.55 -21.96 -9.26
N ARG A 266 8.40 -22.52 -10.12
CA ARG A 266 9.76 -22.06 -10.35
C ARG A 266 9.82 -21.22 -11.62
N TYR A 267 10.36 -20.00 -11.50
CA TYR A 267 10.57 -19.09 -12.62
C TYR A 267 12.07 -18.85 -12.84
N GLU A 268 12.51 -18.82 -14.09
CA GLU A 268 13.89 -18.49 -14.49
C GLU A 268 13.95 -17.07 -15.08
N VAL A 269 14.75 -16.20 -14.46
CA VAL A 269 14.92 -14.81 -14.87
C VAL A 269 15.61 -14.74 -16.23
N PHE A 270 14.98 -14.05 -17.19
CA PHE A 270 15.53 -13.84 -18.54
C PHE A 270 15.70 -12.36 -18.89
N SER A 271 15.09 -11.43 -18.15
CA SER A 271 15.29 -10.00 -18.34
C SER A 271 15.23 -9.21 -17.03
N ALA A 272 16.03 -8.15 -16.93
CA ALA A 272 15.99 -7.18 -15.83
C ALA A 272 16.41 -5.79 -16.32
N TYR A 273 15.62 -4.76 -16.04
CA TYR A 273 15.92 -3.40 -16.47
C TYR A 273 15.11 -2.32 -15.73
N SER A 274 15.58 -1.07 -15.86
CA SER A 274 14.85 0.10 -15.39
C SER A 274 14.03 0.71 -16.53
N ALA A 275 12.71 0.87 -16.34
CA ALA A 275 11.76 1.47 -17.28
C ALA A 275 11.23 2.81 -16.74
N PRO A 276 10.84 3.77 -17.60
CA PRO A 276 10.11 4.96 -17.16
C PRO A 276 8.77 4.57 -16.50
N ALA A 277 8.38 5.26 -15.42
CA ALA A 277 7.08 5.06 -14.75
C ALA A 277 5.90 5.71 -15.50
N THR A 278 6.03 5.95 -16.81
CA THR A 278 4.94 6.48 -17.62
C THR A 278 3.80 5.47 -17.68
N THR A 279 2.56 5.94 -17.88
CA THR A 279 1.40 5.05 -18.05
C THR A 279 1.65 3.99 -19.12
N THR A 280 2.33 4.35 -20.21
CA THR A 280 2.73 3.41 -21.28
C THR A 280 3.79 2.39 -20.84
N GLY A 281 4.74 2.77 -19.97
CA GLY A 281 5.78 1.87 -19.46
C GLY A 281 5.24 0.89 -18.41
N ILE A 282 4.24 1.31 -17.64
CA ILE A 282 3.55 0.49 -16.63
C ILE A 282 2.47 -0.40 -17.28
N SER A 283 1.63 0.15 -18.17
CA SER A 283 0.57 -0.60 -18.85
C SER A 283 1.15 -1.72 -19.72
N TYR A 284 2.34 -1.52 -20.25
CA TYR A 284 3.10 -2.52 -21.01
C TYR A 284 3.30 -3.84 -20.26
N PHE A 285 3.28 -3.85 -18.91
CA PHE A 285 3.37 -5.08 -18.12
C PHE A 285 2.03 -5.75 -17.85
N SER A 286 0.90 -5.08 -18.13
CA SER A 286 -0.44 -5.57 -17.75
C SER A 286 -0.85 -6.80 -18.54
N THR A 287 -1.45 -7.77 -17.86
CA THR A 287 -2.05 -8.95 -18.50
C THR A 287 -3.18 -8.60 -19.46
N THR A 288 -3.89 -7.49 -19.25
CA THR A 288 -4.99 -7.03 -20.12
C THR A 288 -4.53 -6.81 -21.56
N ASP A 289 -3.27 -6.42 -21.76
CA ASP A 289 -2.71 -6.13 -23.08
C ASP A 289 -2.08 -7.37 -23.75
N LEU A 290 -2.07 -8.53 -23.08
CA LEU A 290 -1.40 -9.77 -23.52
C LEU A 290 -2.37 -10.87 -23.97
N VAL A 291 -3.41 -10.47 -24.72
CA VAL A 291 -4.53 -11.34 -25.10
C VAL A 291 -4.23 -12.32 -26.24
N ASP A 292 -3.19 -12.08 -27.03
CA ASP A 292 -2.84 -12.91 -28.19
C ASP A 292 -1.33 -13.15 -28.34
N ALA A 293 -0.95 -14.06 -29.24
CA ALA A 293 0.46 -14.39 -29.45
C ALA A 293 1.29 -13.21 -29.98
N ALA A 294 0.69 -12.26 -30.71
CA ALA A 294 1.39 -11.13 -31.28
C ALA A 294 1.77 -10.10 -30.21
N SER A 295 0.82 -9.72 -29.35
CA SER A 295 1.04 -8.87 -28.18
C SER A 295 2.03 -9.49 -27.21
N ARG A 296 1.93 -10.81 -26.94
CA ARG A 296 2.92 -11.54 -26.12
C ARG A 296 4.31 -11.53 -26.74
N THR A 297 4.43 -11.73 -28.06
CA THR A 297 5.72 -11.67 -28.75
C THR A 297 6.34 -10.28 -28.65
N GLU A 298 5.54 -9.22 -28.83
CA GLU A 298 6.02 -7.83 -28.74
C GLU A 298 6.48 -7.49 -27.32
N PHE A 299 5.74 -7.94 -26.31
CA PHE A 299 6.15 -7.87 -24.91
C PHE A 299 7.49 -8.59 -24.67
N LEU A 300 7.64 -9.84 -25.11
CA LEU A 300 8.92 -10.53 -24.92
C LEU A 300 10.08 -9.82 -25.63
N ARG A 301 9.84 -9.33 -26.86
CA ARG A 301 10.84 -8.58 -27.64
C ARG A 301 11.30 -7.34 -26.88
N LEU A 302 10.37 -6.52 -26.40
CA LEU A 302 10.67 -5.30 -25.67
C LEU A 302 11.36 -5.59 -24.33
N ALA A 303 10.95 -6.63 -23.61
CA ALA A 303 11.60 -7.04 -22.37
C ALA A 303 13.05 -7.47 -22.63
N ILE A 304 13.31 -8.22 -23.70
CA ILE A 304 14.64 -8.70 -24.06
C ILE A 304 15.54 -7.54 -24.53
N GLU A 305 15.02 -6.64 -25.37
CA GLU A 305 15.79 -5.51 -25.91
C GLU A 305 16.23 -4.51 -24.83
N ASN A 306 15.40 -4.30 -23.80
CA ASN A 306 15.73 -3.39 -22.70
C ASN A 306 16.60 -4.05 -21.62
N SER A 307 16.76 -5.38 -21.66
CA SER A 307 17.43 -6.17 -20.62
C SER A 307 18.89 -5.76 -20.41
N GLN A 308 19.30 -5.66 -19.15
CA GLN A 308 20.67 -5.34 -18.74
C GLN A 308 21.53 -6.60 -18.48
N ILE A 309 20.94 -7.79 -18.45
CA ILE A 309 21.65 -9.06 -18.16
C ILE A 309 22.22 -9.76 -19.41
N GLY A 310 21.94 -9.22 -20.60
CA GLY A 310 22.32 -9.82 -21.88
C GLY A 310 21.34 -10.90 -22.35
N THR A 311 21.65 -11.55 -23.47
CA THR A 311 20.79 -12.57 -24.09
C THR A 311 21.43 -13.96 -24.07
N GLN A 312 20.64 -14.97 -23.69
CA GLN A 312 20.98 -16.39 -23.82
C GLN A 312 19.87 -17.05 -24.64
N PRO A 313 20.03 -17.19 -25.98
CA PRO A 313 18.98 -17.63 -26.89
C PRO A 313 18.31 -18.95 -26.47
N GLU A 314 19.07 -19.87 -25.89
CA GLU A 314 18.58 -21.18 -25.43
C GLU A 314 17.69 -21.12 -24.18
N ARG A 315 17.57 -19.95 -23.53
CA ARG A 315 16.76 -19.74 -22.31
C ARG A 315 15.68 -18.66 -22.51
N MET A 316 15.49 -18.21 -23.74
CA MET A 316 14.51 -17.18 -24.03
C MET A 316 13.10 -17.77 -24.03
N PRO A 317 12.14 -17.07 -23.39
CA PRO A 317 10.74 -17.48 -23.47
C PRO A 317 10.20 -17.34 -24.89
N THR A 318 9.15 -18.11 -25.13
CA THR A 318 8.29 -18.04 -26.30
C THR A 318 6.96 -17.39 -25.95
N ALA A 319 6.19 -17.03 -26.97
CA ALA A 319 4.87 -16.44 -26.78
C ALA A 319 3.84 -17.41 -26.17
N ASP A 320 4.18 -18.67 -25.92
CA ASP A 320 3.32 -19.65 -25.25
C ASP A 320 3.62 -19.77 -23.74
N ASP A 321 4.81 -19.36 -23.30
CA ASP A 321 5.25 -19.48 -21.90
C ASP A 321 4.54 -18.48 -20.97
N GLN A 322 4.23 -18.91 -19.75
CA GLN A 322 3.77 -17.99 -18.70
C GLN A 322 4.93 -17.19 -18.14
N ILE A 323 4.71 -15.89 -17.97
CA ILE A 323 5.72 -14.95 -17.49
C ILE A 323 5.36 -14.50 -16.07
N LEU A 324 6.40 -14.24 -15.27
CA LEU A 324 6.34 -13.52 -14.01
C LEU A 324 7.05 -12.18 -14.21
N THR A 325 6.42 -11.08 -13.81
CA THR A 325 7.04 -9.76 -13.75
C THR A 325 7.04 -9.26 -12.31
N LEU A 326 8.22 -9.04 -11.75
CA LEU A 326 8.37 -8.34 -10.46
C LEU A 326 8.73 -6.88 -10.73
N CYS A 327 8.00 -5.96 -10.10
CA CYS A 327 8.15 -4.54 -10.40
C CYS A 327 8.24 -3.69 -9.12
N SER A 328 9.28 -2.86 -9.03
CA SER A 328 9.47 -1.88 -7.94
C SER A 328 9.57 -0.45 -8.48
N CYS A 329 9.36 0.56 -7.63
CA CYS A 329 9.71 1.96 -7.93
C CYS A 329 11.22 2.17 -7.88
N VAL A 330 11.80 2.96 -8.78
CA VAL A 330 13.18 3.48 -8.67
C VAL A 330 13.18 4.97 -8.99
N ASP A 331 14.28 5.66 -8.68
CA ASP A 331 14.46 7.10 -8.92
C ASP A 331 13.32 7.96 -8.37
N ASN A 332 13.03 7.83 -7.07
CA ASN A 332 11.94 8.53 -6.39
C ASN A 332 10.54 8.31 -7.02
N GLY A 333 10.37 7.19 -7.75
CA GLY A 333 9.12 6.83 -8.40
C GLY A 333 8.98 7.33 -9.84
N GLU A 334 10.00 8.00 -10.39
CA GLU A 334 10.02 8.40 -11.81
C GLU A 334 10.24 7.20 -12.74
N ARG A 335 10.80 6.12 -12.20
CA ARG A 335 11.11 4.90 -12.92
C ARG A 335 10.61 3.68 -12.17
N ARG A 336 10.57 2.55 -12.87
CA ARG A 336 10.29 1.23 -12.33
C ARG A 336 11.45 0.30 -12.63
N PHE A 337 11.82 -0.57 -11.70
CA PHE A 337 12.73 -1.67 -12.00
C PHE A 337 11.91 -2.94 -12.19
N ALA A 338 12.02 -3.53 -13.37
CA ALA A 338 11.29 -4.73 -13.76
C ALA A 338 12.25 -5.91 -13.88
N VAL A 339 11.86 -7.06 -13.31
CA VAL A 339 12.50 -8.35 -13.51
C VAL A 339 11.48 -9.29 -14.13
N HIS A 340 11.80 -9.86 -15.28
CA HIS A 340 10.96 -10.81 -15.99
C HIS A 340 11.57 -12.21 -15.92
N ALA A 341 10.72 -13.18 -15.59
CA ALA A 341 11.10 -14.58 -15.48
C ALA A 341 10.10 -15.48 -16.19
N ARG A 342 10.58 -16.50 -16.90
CA ARG A 342 9.73 -17.49 -17.57
C ARG A 342 9.40 -18.61 -16.60
N ARG A 343 8.18 -19.12 -16.64
CA ARG A 343 7.82 -20.30 -15.87
C ARG A 343 8.55 -21.52 -16.43
N MET A 344 9.15 -22.30 -15.55
CA MET A 344 9.78 -23.57 -15.92
C MET A 344 8.72 -24.66 -15.99
N ALA A 345 8.81 -25.56 -16.97
CA ALA A 345 7.94 -26.72 -17.04
C ALA A 345 8.39 -27.80 -16.04
N ASP A 346 7.45 -28.65 -15.59
CA ASP A 346 7.73 -29.70 -14.59
C ASP A 346 8.90 -30.60 -14.98
N TRP A 347 9.01 -30.97 -16.25
CA TRP A 347 10.12 -31.79 -16.75
C TRP A 347 11.48 -31.06 -16.76
N GLU A 348 11.49 -29.73 -16.85
CA GLU A 348 12.70 -28.91 -16.69
C GLU A 348 13.11 -28.77 -15.20
N LEU A 349 12.26 -29.23 -14.27
CA LEU A 349 12.58 -29.38 -12.85
C LEU A 349 13.26 -30.74 -12.56
N ILE A 350 13.15 -31.73 -13.46
CA ILE A 350 13.50 -33.15 -13.20
C ILE A 350 15.01 -33.47 -13.27
N ASP A 351 15.87 -32.58 -13.80
CA ASP A 351 17.34 -32.78 -13.78
C ASP A 351 17.98 -32.61 -12.37
N GLY A 352 17.17 -32.65 -11.31
CA GLY A 352 17.62 -32.75 -9.91
C GLY A 352 16.54 -33.12 -8.88
N LYS A 353 15.38 -33.64 -9.34
CA LYS A 353 14.12 -33.99 -8.62
C LYS A 353 13.50 -32.90 -7.73
N ASP A 354 12.33 -32.42 -8.14
CA ASP A 354 11.15 -32.37 -7.27
C ASP A 354 9.88 -32.32 -8.13
N ASN A 355 8.90 -33.16 -7.81
CA ASN A 355 7.52 -33.03 -8.27
C ASN A 355 6.66 -33.32 -7.04
N LEU A 356 6.41 -32.29 -6.24
CA LEU A 356 5.60 -32.41 -5.03
C LEU A 356 4.12 -32.26 -5.38
N ASP A 357 3.69 -33.17 -6.24
CA ASP A 357 2.35 -33.74 -6.23
C ASP A 357 2.51 -35.11 -5.53
N ASP A 358 2.21 -35.13 -4.23
CA ASP A 358 2.03 -36.32 -3.42
C ASP A 358 0.63 -36.95 -3.62
N GLY A 359 0.05 -36.76 -4.81
CA GLY A 359 -1.08 -37.52 -5.31
C GLY A 359 -0.80 -39.02 -5.30
N GLU A 360 -1.20 -39.67 -4.21
CA GLU A 360 -1.58 -41.06 -4.20
C GLU A 360 -2.61 -41.31 -5.33
N GLU A 361 -2.23 -42.07 -6.36
CA GLU A 361 -2.95 -43.27 -6.82
C GLU A 361 -2.09 -44.14 -7.76
#